data_AF-A0A975G684-F1
#
_entry.id   AF-A0A975G684-F1
#
_cell.length_a   1.000
_cell.length_b   1.000
_cell.length_c   1.000
_cell.angle_alpha   90.00
_cell.angle_beta   90.00
_cell.angle_gamma   90.00
#
_symmetry.space_group_name_H-M   'P 1'
#
loop_
_entity.id
_entity.type
_entity.pdbx_description
1 polymer ?
#
loop_
_entity_poly.entity_id
_entity_poly.type
_entity_poly.pdbx_seq_one_letter_code
_entity_poly.pdbx_strand_id
1 'polypeptide(L)'
;MLDVALHLKDYASGLDAAAKIDTFGRSAFNRFYYACYWELRTTLPNIHKNWLKIGHKALPDYLKSSVKKESIEQLEHLRKKSLVTAKEYGRLRGRIEHSIMEMAKLLTAGYAIRCIADYSPEFKAELVNGALILNNHKLSTIETLHSEMRKHVGILSECRIILGL
;
A
#
# COMPACT_ATOMS: atom_id res chain seq x y z
N MET A 1 8.64 0.14 -10.03
CA MET A 1 8.88 0.90 -8.77
C MET A 1 9.54 0.04 -7.71
N LEU A 2 9.06 -1.18 -7.46
CA LEU A 2 9.67 -2.10 -6.51
C LEU A 2 11.15 -2.40 -6.84
N ASP A 3 11.46 -2.71 -8.11
CA ASP A 3 12.84 -3.04 -8.52
C ASP A 3 13.82 -1.89 -8.25
N VAL A 4 13.34 -0.65 -8.41
CA VAL A 4 14.14 0.55 -8.10
C VAL A 4 14.37 0.65 -6.58
N ALA A 5 13.37 0.35 -5.76
CA ALA A 5 13.51 0.36 -4.31
C ALA A 5 14.52 -0.71 -3.83
N LEU A 6 14.44 -1.92 -4.40
CA LEU A 6 15.37 -3.01 -4.13
C LEU A 6 16.80 -2.66 -4.58
N HIS A 7 16.96 -2.14 -5.79
CA HIS A 7 18.27 -1.70 -6.28
C HIS A 7 18.89 -0.63 -5.39
N LEU A 8 18.11 0.37 -4.95
CA LEU A 8 18.60 1.44 -4.08
C LEU A 8 18.98 0.93 -2.67
N LYS A 9 18.24 -0.05 -2.14
CA LYS A 9 18.57 -0.76 -0.91
C LYS A 9 19.94 -1.43 -1.02
N ASP A 10 20.11 -2.24 -2.06
CA ASP A 10 21.33 -3.02 -2.24
C ASP A 10 22.52 -2.10 -2.50
N TYR A 11 22.33 -1.07 -3.31
CA TYR A 11 23.34 -0.06 -3.58
C TYR A 11 23.74 0.69 -2.29
N ALA A 12 22.79 1.17 -1.50
CA ALA A 12 23.08 1.86 -0.25
C ALA A 12 23.82 0.97 0.76
N SER A 13 23.51 -0.33 0.79
CA SER A 13 24.13 -1.29 1.72
C SER A 13 25.58 -1.63 1.36
N GLY A 14 25.99 -1.39 0.11
CA GLY A 14 27.37 -1.60 -0.38
C GLY A 14 28.26 -0.35 -0.35
N LEU A 15 27.81 0.75 0.26
CA LEU A 15 28.56 1.99 0.34
C LEU A 15 29.18 2.16 1.73
N ASP A 16 30.38 2.74 1.78
CA ASP A 16 31.06 3.05 3.05
C ASP A 16 30.84 4.50 3.52
N ALA A 17 30.44 5.39 2.61
CA ALA A 17 30.29 6.82 2.91
C ALA A 17 28.91 7.12 3.49
N ALA A 18 28.84 7.54 4.76
CA ALA A 18 27.59 7.85 5.48
C ALA A 18 26.63 8.77 4.70
N ALA A 19 27.14 9.83 4.06
CA ALA A 19 26.32 10.75 3.26
C ALA A 19 25.67 10.07 2.04
N LYS A 20 26.35 9.09 1.43
CA LYS A 20 25.80 8.30 0.33
C LYS A 20 24.78 7.29 0.85
N ILE A 21 25.08 6.59 1.94
CA ILE A 21 24.14 5.68 2.61
C ILE A 21 22.82 6.41 2.92
N ASP A 22 22.90 7.62 3.51
CA ASP A 22 21.73 8.46 3.81
C ASP A 22 20.91 8.75 2.55
N THR A 23 21.57 9.26 1.50
CA THR A 23 20.92 9.67 0.25
C THR A 23 20.20 8.50 -0.43
N PHE A 24 20.88 7.38 -0.61
CA PHE A 24 20.32 6.22 -1.32
C PHE A 24 19.36 5.42 -0.43
N GLY A 25 19.62 5.31 0.86
CA GLY A 25 18.75 4.67 1.84
C GLY A 25 17.40 5.38 1.95
N ARG A 26 17.38 6.71 2.11
CA ARG A 26 16.15 7.53 2.07
C ARG A 26 15.38 7.35 0.77
N SER A 27 16.10 7.33 -0.35
CA SER A 27 15.50 7.08 -1.66
C SER A 27 14.85 5.69 -1.72
N ALA A 28 15.46 4.65 -1.15
CA ALA A 28 14.86 3.32 -1.07
C ALA A 28 13.56 3.34 -0.25
N PHE A 29 13.54 3.95 0.94
CA PHE A 29 12.33 4.12 1.77
C PHE A 29 11.20 4.81 0.98
N ASN A 30 11.52 5.91 0.31
CA ASN A 30 10.56 6.62 -0.53
C ASN A 30 9.98 5.72 -1.63
N ARG A 31 10.84 4.97 -2.33
CA ARG A 31 10.44 4.13 -3.46
C ARG A 31 9.60 2.92 -3.05
N PHE A 32 9.80 2.34 -1.86
CA PHE A 32 8.91 1.29 -1.35
C PHE A 32 7.49 1.78 -1.11
N TYR A 33 7.32 2.99 -0.54
CA TYR A 33 5.98 3.59 -0.44
C TYR A 33 5.35 3.76 -1.82
N TYR A 34 6.09 4.32 -2.79
CA TYR A 34 5.56 4.51 -4.13
C TYR A 34 5.24 3.20 -4.84
N ALA A 35 5.97 2.11 -4.57
CA ALA A 35 5.61 0.80 -5.09
C ALA A 35 4.22 0.37 -4.58
N CYS A 36 3.95 0.49 -3.27
CA CYS A 36 2.64 0.19 -2.70
C CYS A 36 1.54 1.10 -3.26
N TYR A 37 1.82 2.40 -3.34
CA TYR A 37 0.91 3.37 -3.92
C TYR A 37 0.61 3.03 -5.38
N TRP A 38 1.61 2.63 -6.16
CA TRP A 38 1.46 2.28 -7.57
C TRP A 38 0.66 0.99 -7.79
N GLU A 39 0.84 -0.02 -6.94
CA GLU A 39 0.05 -1.25 -6.96
C GLU A 39 -1.44 -0.93 -6.83
N LEU A 40 -1.77 -0.10 -5.83
CA LEU A 40 -3.11 0.43 -5.67
C LEU A 40 -3.49 1.31 -6.86
N ARG A 41 -2.55 2.09 -7.40
CA ARG A 41 -2.78 3.07 -8.47
C ARG A 41 -3.19 2.42 -9.79
N THR A 42 -2.68 1.24 -10.05
CA THR A 42 -2.92 0.52 -11.30
C THR A 42 -4.13 -0.40 -11.21
N THR A 43 -4.51 -0.81 -10.00
CA THR A 43 -5.62 -1.75 -9.81
C THR A 43 -6.95 -1.09 -9.47
N LEU A 44 -6.96 -0.05 -8.63
CA LEU A 44 -8.19 0.68 -8.28
C LEU A 44 -8.94 1.38 -9.43
N PRO A 45 -8.34 1.90 -10.52
CA PRO A 45 -9.12 2.57 -11.56
C PRO A 45 -10.05 1.65 -12.31
N ASN A 46 -9.75 0.36 -12.30
CA ASN A 46 -10.71 -0.61 -12.76
C ASN A 46 -11.93 -0.60 -11.83
N ILE A 47 -11.74 -0.46 -10.52
CA ILE A 47 -12.75 -0.68 -9.45
C ILE A 47 -13.57 0.60 -9.17
N HIS A 48 -12.94 1.78 -9.18
CA HIS A 48 -13.57 3.08 -8.87
C HIS A 48 -13.07 4.15 -9.84
N LYS A 49 -13.93 5.07 -10.30
CA LYS A 49 -13.56 6.04 -11.35
C LYS A 49 -13.00 7.39 -10.85
N ASN A 50 -13.27 7.76 -9.60
CA ASN A 50 -12.97 9.11 -9.07
C ASN A 50 -11.67 9.22 -8.24
N TRP A 51 -10.99 8.12 -8.02
CA TRP A 51 -9.88 8.01 -7.08
C TRP A 51 -8.53 8.58 -7.59
N LEU A 52 -8.36 8.82 -8.90
CA LEU A 52 -7.13 9.38 -9.49
C LEU A 52 -6.76 10.79 -8.98
N LYS A 53 -7.72 11.52 -8.42
CA LYS A 53 -7.56 12.89 -7.91
C LYS A 53 -7.26 12.94 -6.40
N ILE A 54 -7.23 11.80 -5.72
CA ILE A 54 -7.06 11.73 -4.28
C ILE A 54 -5.57 11.82 -3.94
N GLY A 55 -5.20 12.82 -3.13
CA GLY A 55 -3.84 12.99 -2.64
C GLY A 55 -3.40 11.86 -1.71
N HIS A 56 -2.10 11.59 -1.68
CA HIS A 56 -1.48 10.52 -0.89
C HIS A 56 -1.96 10.43 0.57
N LYS A 57 -2.06 11.57 1.25
CA LYS A 57 -2.51 11.68 2.65
C LYS A 57 -3.98 11.29 2.84
N ALA A 58 -4.84 11.62 1.87
CA ALA A 58 -6.28 11.39 1.96
C ALA A 58 -6.70 9.98 1.50
N LEU A 59 -5.79 9.24 0.85
CA LEU A 59 -6.09 7.95 0.26
C LEU A 59 -6.53 6.88 1.28
N PRO A 60 -5.94 6.77 2.49
CA PRO A 60 -6.44 5.83 3.50
C PRO A 60 -7.90 6.10 3.90
N ASP A 61 -8.29 7.35 4.05
CA ASP A 61 -9.66 7.71 4.42
C ASP A 61 -10.64 7.51 3.27
N TYR A 62 -10.20 7.80 2.05
CA TYR A 62 -10.97 7.51 0.84
C TYR A 62 -11.24 6.01 0.67
N LEU A 63 -10.26 5.15 0.98
CA LEU A 63 -10.44 3.69 1.00
C LEU A 63 -11.54 3.28 2.00
N LYS A 64 -11.44 3.76 3.24
CA LYS A 64 -12.37 3.42 4.33
C LYS A 64 -13.78 3.95 4.11
N SER A 65 -13.94 5.01 3.32
CA SER A 65 -15.22 5.66 3.04
C SER A 65 -15.78 5.24 1.68
N SER A 66 -15.38 5.92 0.60
CA SER A 66 -15.94 5.75 -0.75
C SER A 66 -15.76 4.35 -1.30
N VAL A 67 -14.53 3.82 -1.30
CA VAL A 67 -14.24 2.49 -1.88
C VAL A 67 -14.98 1.39 -1.13
N LYS A 68 -14.97 1.44 0.22
CA LYS A 68 -15.75 0.52 1.06
C LYS A 68 -17.23 0.60 0.74
N LYS A 69 -17.81 1.80 0.78
CA LYS A 69 -19.24 2.00 0.54
C LYS A 69 -19.66 1.44 -0.80
N GLU A 70 -18.98 1.83 -1.87
CA GLU A 70 -19.31 1.41 -3.24
C GLU A 70 -19.16 -0.12 -3.42
N SER A 71 -18.10 -0.73 -2.85
CA SER A 71 -17.91 -2.18 -2.91
C SER A 71 -19.02 -2.96 -2.19
N ILE A 72 -19.47 -2.46 -1.03
CA ILE A 72 -20.55 -3.08 -0.27
C ILE A 72 -21.91 -2.88 -0.94
N GLU A 73 -22.17 -1.71 -1.54
CA GLU A 73 -23.40 -1.46 -2.32
C GLU A 73 -23.52 -2.39 -3.52
N GLN A 74 -22.42 -2.65 -4.23
CA GLN A 74 -22.37 -3.60 -5.33
C GLN A 74 -22.67 -5.04 -4.86
N LEU A 75 -22.04 -5.48 -3.78
CA LEU A 75 -22.29 -6.79 -3.19
C LEU A 75 -23.75 -6.94 -2.71
N GLU A 76 -24.31 -5.88 -2.13
CA GLU A 76 -25.72 -5.84 -1.69
C GLU A 76 -26.69 -5.95 -2.86
N HIS A 77 -26.37 -5.31 -3.99
CA HIS A 77 -27.16 -5.43 -5.22
C HIS A 77 -27.18 -6.88 -5.75
N LEU A 78 -26.06 -7.60 -5.71
CA LEU A 78 -26.04 -9.02 -6.09
C LEU A 78 -26.84 -9.90 -5.14
N ARG A 79 -26.77 -9.63 -3.84
CA ARG A 79 -27.59 -10.32 -2.83
C ARG A 79 -29.07 -10.15 -3.12
N LYS A 80 -29.51 -8.93 -3.45
CA LYS A 80 -30.92 -8.63 -3.81
C LYS A 80 -31.37 -9.32 -5.10
N LYS A 81 -30.43 -9.59 -6.03
CA LYS A 81 -30.69 -10.34 -7.26
C LYS A 81 -30.56 -11.87 -7.08
N SER A 82 -30.34 -12.35 -5.85
CA SER A 82 -30.10 -13.76 -5.54
C SER A 82 -28.92 -14.37 -6.34
N LEU A 83 -27.96 -13.54 -6.77
CA LEU A 83 -26.76 -13.98 -7.48
C LEU A 83 -25.65 -14.46 -6.54
N VAL A 84 -25.82 -14.24 -5.23
CA VAL A 84 -24.98 -14.77 -4.16
C VAL A 84 -25.85 -15.27 -3.02
N THR A 85 -25.45 -16.35 -2.37
CA THR A 85 -26.12 -16.85 -1.17
C THR A 85 -25.83 -15.96 0.04
N ALA A 86 -26.63 -16.07 1.11
CA ALA A 86 -26.37 -15.34 2.37
C ALA A 86 -24.98 -15.67 2.95
N LYS A 87 -24.54 -16.93 2.81
CA LYS A 87 -23.21 -17.39 3.25
C LYS A 87 -22.10 -16.73 2.44
N GLU A 88 -22.24 -16.70 1.11
CA GLU A 88 -21.26 -16.04 0.23
C GLU A 88 -21.20 -14.53 0.46
N TYR A 89 -22.36 -13.90 0.64
CA TYR A 89 -22.44 -12.48 0.98
C TYR A 89 -21.65 -12.14 2.24
N GLY A 90 -21.88 -12.87 3.34
CA GLY A 90 -21.16 -12.65 4.60
C GLY A 90 -19.65 -12.82 4.44
N ARG A 91 -19.23 -13.88 3.73
CA ARG A 91 -17.82 -14.16 3.45
C ARG A 91 -17.17 -13.06 2.59
N LEU A 92 -17.80 -12.65 1.50
CA LEU A 92 -17.27 -11.62 0.59
C LEU A 92 -17.21 -10.26 1.28
N ARG A 93 -18.27 -9.89 2.01
CA ARG A 93 -18.30 -8.65 2.80
C ARG A 93 -17.13 -8.58 3.77
N GLY A 94 -16.92 -9.63 4.57
CA GLY A 94 -15.79 -9.69 5.51
C GLY A 94 -14.44 -9.55 4.82
N ARG A 95 -14.23 -10.25 3.68
CA ARG A 95 -12.98 -10.15 2.89
C ARG A 95 -12.73 -8.75 2.34
N ILE A 96 -13.77 -8.10 1.80
CA ILE A 96 -13.69 -6.73 1.27
C ILE A 96 -13.35 -5.75 2.39
N GLU A 97 -14.12 -5.77 3.50
CA GLU A 97 -13.92 -4.85 4.61
C GLU A 97 -12.52 -5.01 5.23
N HIS A 98 -12.09 -6.25 5.48
CA HIS A 98 -10.76 -6.51 6.01
C HIS A 98 -9.65 -6.00 5.08
N SER A 99 -9.75 -6.30 3.78
CA SER A 99 -8.71 -5.91 2.81
C SER A 99 -8.61 -4.39 2.66
N ILE A 100 -9.74 -3.69 2.67
CA ILE A 100 -9.75 -2.22 2.63
C ILE A 100 -9.09 -1.62 3.87
N MET A 101 -9.38 -2.16 5.06
CA MET A 101 -8.79 -1.70 6.31
C MET A 101 -7.28 -1.91 6.34
N GLU A 102 -6.80 -3.09 5.91
CA GLU A 102 -5.37 -3.37 5.85
C GLU A 102 -4.67 -2.48 4.80
N MET A 103 -5.23 -2.29 3.60
CA MET A 103 -4.66 -1.35 2.61
C MET A 103 -4.55 0.07 3.17
N ALA A 104 -5.57 0.57 3.87
CA ALA A 104 -5.55 1.89 4.49
C ALA A 104 -4.45 2.00 5.57
N LYS A 105 -4.28 0.96 6.38
CA LYS A 105 -3.22 0.88 7.40
C LYS A 105 -1.83 0.87 6.77
N LEU A 106 -1.60 0.05 5.75
CA LEU A 106 -0.33 -0.03 5.02
C LEU A 106 0.04 1.30 4.39
N LEU A 107 -0.91 1.98 3.73
CA LEU A 107 -0.69 3.31 3.17
C LEU A 107 -0.36 4.35 4.23
N THR A 108 -1.06 4.32 5.36
CA THR A 108 -0.83 5.27 6.46
C THR A 108 0.60 5.11 6.99
N ALA A 109 1.02 3.87 7.26
CA ALA A 109 2.36 3.57 7.75
C ALA A 109 3.44 3.95 6.71
N GLY A 110 3.28 3.52 5.46
CA GLY A 110 4.24 3.82 4.40
C GLY A 110 4.34 5.32 4.11
N TYR A 111 3.22 6.05 4.15
CA TYR A 111 3.20 7.50 3.93
C TYR A 111 3.95 8.26 5.04
N ALA A 112 3.78 7.85 6.30
CA ALA A 112 4.51 8.44 7.42
C ALA A 112 6.02 8.28 7.25
N ILE A 113 6.49 7.07 6.88
CA ILE A 113 7.92 6.79 6.65
C ILE A 113 8.43 7.58 5.44
N ARG A 114 7.66 7.66 4.35
CA ARG A 114 7.99 8.49 3.19
C ARG A 114 8.18 9.96 3.57
N CYS A 115 7.30 10.51 4.41
CA CYS A 115 7.43 11.90 4.86
C CYS A 115 8.73 12.14 5.63
N ILE A 116 9.15 11.21 6.49
CA ILE A 116 10.46 11.28 7.17
C ILE A 116 11.58 11.27 6.12
N ALA A 117 11.52 10.32 5.19
CA ALA A 117 12.51 10.13 4.13
C ALA A 117 12.62 11.28 3.12
N ASP A 118 11.57 12.10 2.96
CA ASP A 118 11.55 13.22 2.02
C ASP A 118 11.81 14.57 2.71
N TYR A 119 11.31 14.77 3.95
CA TYR A 119 11.17 16.12 4.51
C TYR A 119 11.83 16.33 5.89
N SER A 120 12.39 15.29 6.50
CA SER A 120 12.97 15.39 7.85
C SER A 120 14.48 15.11 7.85
N PRO A 121 15.32 16.00 7.31
CA PRO A 121 16.75 15.78 7.07
C PRO A 121 17.57 15.47 8.34
N GLU A 122 17.04 15.79 9.52
CA GLU A 122 17.57 15.45 10.85
C GLU A 122 17.59 13.94 11.11
N PHE A 123 16.70 13.17 10.46
CA PHE A 123 16.72 11.71 10.52
C PHE A 123 17.52 11.15 9.34
N LYS A 124 18.68 10.58 9.64
CA LYS A 124 19.56 9.96 8.67
C LYS A 124 19.20 8.50 8.46
N ALA A 125 19.30 8.06 7.20
CA ALA A 125 19.32 6.64 6.90
C ALA A 125 20.75 6.10 7.15
N GLU A 126 20.85 5.07 7.96
CA GLU A 126 22.12 4.51 8.43
C GLU A 126 22.13 3.00 8.28
N LEU A 127 23.30 2.43 8.04
CA LEU A 127 23.50 0.99 8.00
C LEU A 127 23.95 0.51 9.37
N VAL A 128 23.06 -0.14 10.12
CA VAL A 128 23.33 -0.65 11.47
C VAL A 128 23.20 -2.16 11.45
N ASN A 129 24.31 -2.87 11.72
CA ASN A 129 24.36 -4.33 11.71
C ASN A 129 23.78 -4.95 10.42
N GLY A 130 24.09 -4.37 9.27
CA GLY A 130 23.60 -4.82 7.95
C GLY A 130 22.15 -4.47 7.63
N ALA A 131 21.46 -3.71 8.50
CA ALA A 131 20.11 -3.23 8.25
C ALA A 131 20.10 -1.72 7.99
N LEU A 132 19.43 -1.29 6.93
CA LEU A 132 19.14 0.14 6.71
C LEU A 132 18.03 0.59 7.66
N ILE A 133 18.33 1.60 8.47
CA ILE A 133 17.43 2.17 9.47
C ILE A 133 17.25 3.66 9.17
N LEU A 134 16.02 4.14 9.21
CA LEU A 134 15.70 5.57 9.16
C LEU A 134 14.81 5.91 10.36
N ASN A 135 15.30 6.80 11.23
CA ASN A 135 14.70 7.05 12.54
C ASN A 135 14.58 5.73 13.34
N ASN A 136 13.37 5.22 13.54
CA ASN A 136 13.12 3.93 14.22
C ASN A 136 12.58 2.85 13.28
N HIS A 137 12.68 3.06 11.97
CA HIS A 137 12.12 2.17 10.96
C HIS A 137 13.22 1.41 10.24
N LYS A 138 13.17 0.07 10.30
CA LYS A 138 14.00 -0.78 9.44
C LYS A 138 13.41 -0.81 8.04
N LEU A 139 14.26 -0.76 7.01
CA LEU A 139 13.83 -0.82 5.62
C LEU A 139 13.12 -2.14 5.31
N SER A 140 13.53 -3.24 5.92
CA SER A 140 12.85 -4.54 5.78
C SER A 140 11.38 -4.51 6.23
N THR A 141 11.01 -3.59 7.13
CA THR A 141 9.61 -3.39 7.54
C THR A 141 8.79 -2.69 6.46
N ILE A 142 9.38 -1.77 5.69
CA ILE A 142 8.67 -1.10 4.59
C ILE A 142 8.62 -1.98 3.33
N GLU A 143 9.62 -2.84 3.15
CA GLU A 143 9.72 -3.79 2.04
C GLU A 143 8.52 -4.75 1.99
N THR A 144 8.04 -5.22 3.14
CA THR A 144 6.88 -6.12 3.24
C THR A 144 5.55 -5.42 2.92
N LEU A 145 5.48 -4.08 2.97
CA LEU A 145 4.25 -3.36 2.66
C LEU A 145 3.78 -3.62 1.23
N HIS A 146 4.72 -3.79 0.28
CA HIS A 146 4.36 -4.01 -1.11
C HIS A 146 3.68 -5.36 -1.33
N SER A 147 4.24 -6.44 -0.77
CA SER A 147 3.63 -7.77 -0.87
C SER A 147 2.27 -7.84 -0.17
N GLU A 148 2.13 -7.22 1.00
CA GLU A 148 0.83 -7.16 1.70
C GLU A 148 -0.19 -6.29 0.93
N MET A 149 0.24 -5.16 0.36
CA MET A 149 -0.63 -4.33 -0.49
C MET A 149 -1.14 -5.14 -1.68
N ARG A 150 -0.24 -5.80 -2.41
CA ARG A 150 -0.60 -6.64 -3.57
C ARG A 150 -1.59 -7.74 -3.22
N LYS A 151 -1.40 -8.41 -2.08
CA LYS A 151 -2.32 -9.43 -1.57
C LYS A 151 -3.74 -8.87 -1.36
N HIS A 152 -3.88 -7.73 -0.68
CA HIS A 152 -5.20 -7.14 -0.41
C HIS A 152 -5.86 -6.54 -1.65
N VAL A 153 -5.07 -5.95 -2.53
CA VAL A 153 -5.52 -5.50 -3.86
C VAL A 153 -6.02 -6.68 -4.71
N GLY A 154 -5.32 -7.81 -4.67
CA GLY A 154 -5.72 -9.06 -5.31
C GLY A 154 -7.06 -9.59 -4.80
N ILE A 155 -7.26 -9.63 -3.48
CA ILE A 155 -8.54 -10.04 -2.88
C ILE A 155 -9.69 -9.16 -3.35
N LEU A 156 -9.51 -7.84 -3.40
CA LEU A 156 -10.55 -6.92 -3.86
C LEU A 156 -10.89 -7.14 -5.35
N SER A 157 -9.86 -7.40 -6.16
CA SER A 157 -10.02 -7.69 -7.59
C SER A 157 -10.72 -9.03 -7.85
N GLU A 158 -10.36 -10.09 -7.12
CA GLU A 158 -11.05 -11.38 -7.16
C GLU A 158 -12.51 -11.25 -6.78
N CYS A 159 -12.79 -10.51 -5.69
CA CYS A 159 -14.17 -10.28 -5.27
C CYS A 159 -14.93 -9.64 -6.44
N ARG A 160 -14.36 -8.64 -7.11
CA ARG A 160 -15.02 -8.00 -8.26
C ARG A 160 -15.27 -8.94 -9.45
N ILE A 161 -14.33 -9.81 -9.79
CA ILE A 161 -14.53 -10.85 -10.83
C ILE A 161 -15.72 -11.73 -10.45
N ILE A 162 -15.81 -12.14 -9.18
CA ILE A 162 -16.96 -12.89 -8.65
C ILE A 162 -18.26 -12.07 -8.73
N LEU A 163 -18.16 -10.74 -8.58
CA LEU A 163 -19.30 -9.83 -8.67
C LEU A 163 -19.76 -9.53 -10.12
N GLY A 164 -19.02 -9.99 -11.15
CA GLY A 164 -19.36 -9.74 -12.56
C GLY A 164 -19.21 -8.26 -12.98
N LEU A 165 -18.28 -7.54 -12.36
CA LEU A 165 -18.03 -6.11 -12.55
C LEU A 165 -16.67 -5.86 -13.19
#